data_AF-A0A1H5ZK25-F1
#
_entry.id   AF-A0A1H5ZK25-F1
#
_cell.length_a   1.000
_cell.length_b   1.000
_cell.length_c   1.000
_cell.angle_alpha   90.00
_cell.angle_beta   90.00
_cell.angle_gamma   90.00
#
_symmetry.space_group_name_H-M   'P 1'
#
loop_
_entity.id
_entity.type
_entity.pdbx_description
1 polymer ?
#
loop_
_entity_poly.entity_id
_entity_poly.type
_entity_poly.pdbx_seq_one_letter_code
_entity_poly.pdbx_strand_id
1 'polypeptide(L)'
;MVDRIGRLIERYRALEPEDDEKAAIVAELDGESAHGFLASVLADPDEHELARVECATALRLYPPVDEEARREAGEAVVAALSDHDEDLVRQHAAMALGPYADHPVVHRVMAAAMRSDDDVNVRHNAAAACAEAGPSEERTRLVSELLADDELGSWAARTLERWA
;
A
#
# COMPACT_ATOMS: atom_id res chain seq x y z
N MET A 1 6.92 15.68 -28.49
CA MET A 1 5.48 15.37 -28.39
C MET A 1 5.33 14.59 -27.09
N VAL A 2 4.70 15.17 -26.07
CA VAL A 2 4.45 14.49 -24.79
C VAL A 2 3.55 13.29 -25.07
N ASP A 3 3.86 12.10 -24.56
CA ASP A 3 3.02 10.92 -24.71
C ASP A 3 1.71 11.03 -23.89
N ARG A 4 0.87 10.00 -23.89
CA ARG A 4 -0.41 10.04 -23.17
C ARG A 4 -0.22 10.24 -21.67
N ILE A 5 0.77 9.57 -21.08
CA ILE A 5 1.02 9.57 -19.63
C ILE A 5 1.53 10.94 -19.20
N GLY A 6 2.49 11.50 -19.93
CA GLY A 6 2.99 12.84 -19.65
C GLY A 6 1.88 13.90 -19.68
N ARG A 7 0.91 13.80 -20.60
CA ARG A 7 -0.24 14.72 -20.66
C ARG A 7 -1.18 14.58 -19.46
N LEU A 8 -1.39 13.36 -18.96
CA LEU A 8 -2.20 13.12 -17.77
C LEU A 8 -1.52 13.72 -16.52
N ILE A 9 -0.21 13.53 -16.37
CA ILE A 9 0.57 14.12 -15.26
C ILE A 9 0.59 15.65 -15.34
N GLU A 10 0.75 16.23 -16.53
CA GLU A 10 0.67 17.68 -16.73
C GLU A 10 -0.70 18.24 -16.34
N ARG A 11 -1.78 17.53 -16.71
CA ARG A 11 -3.15 17.88 -16.31
C ARG A 11 -3.31 17.80 -14.80
N TYR A 12 -2.89 16.70 -14.16
CA TYR A 12 -2.95 16.53 -12.71
C TYR A 12 -2.33 17.71 -11.96
N ARG A 13 -1.11 18.10 -12.38
CA ARG A 13 -0.35 19.19 -11.73
C ARG A 13 -0.92 20.58 -11.97
N ALA A 14 -1.80 20.74 -12.96
CA ALA A 14 -2.46 22.01 -13.25
C ALA A 14 -3.77 22.20 -12.47
N LEU A 15 -4.27 21.16 -11.80
CA LEU A 15 -5.47 21.22 -10.98
C LEU A 15 -5.18 21.86 -9.62
N GLU A 16 -6.23 22.42 -9.01
CA GLU A 16 -6.17 22.89 -7.63
C GLU A 16 -5.93 21.70 -6.67
N PRO A 17 -5.35 21.93 -5.46
CA PRO A 17 -5.00 20.85 -4.53
C PRO A 17 -6.14 19.87 -4.22
N GLU A 18 -7.34 20.40 -3.98
CA GLU A 18 -8.56 19.67 -3.56
C GLU A 18 -9.49 19.29 -4.73
N ASP A 19 -8.97 19.27 -5.97
CA ASP A 19 -9.80 18.90 -7.12
C ASP A 19 -9.97 17.38 -7.24
N ASP A 20 -11.22 16.90 -7.10
CA ASP A 20 -11.60 15.48 -7.21
C ASP A 20 -11.14 14.84 -8.54
N GLU A 21 -10.94 15.64 -9.60
CA GLU A 21 -10.44 15.17 -10.90
C GLU A 21 -9.02 14.56 -10.78
N LYS A 22 -8.25 14.93 -9.77
CA LYS A 22 -6.94 14.34 -9.48
C LYS A 22 -7.03 12.81 -9.30
N ALA A 23 -8.01 12.32 -8.55
CA ALA A 23 -8.21 10.89 -8.34
C ALA A 23 -8.59 10.18 -9.65
N ALA A 24 -9.47 10.78 -10.45
CA ALA A 24 -9.84 10.25 -11.76
C ALA A 24 -8.64 10.15 -12.70
N ILE A 25 -7.76 11.15 -12.70
CA ILE A 25 -6.53 11.13 -13.50
C ILE A 25 -5.62 9.99 -13.04
N VAL A 26 -5.44 9.79 -11.73
CA VAL A 26 -4.64 8.69 -11.20
C VAL A 26 -5.19 7.34 -11.64
N ALA A 27 -6.51 7.14 -11.56
CA ALA A 27 -7.16 5.91 -12.00
C ALA A 27 -7.02 5.65 -13.52
N GLU A 28 -6.85 6.71 -14.32
CA GLU A 28 -6.58 6.62 -15.76
C GLU A 28 -5.11 6.35 -16.12
N LEU A 29 -4.17 6.58 -15.18
CA LEU A 29 -2.76 6.31 -15.39
C LEU A 29 -2.55 4.80 -15.52
N ASP A 30 -1.76 4.43 -16.52
CA ASP A 30 -1.24 3.07 -16.59
C ASP A 30 -0.21 2.89 -15.47
N GLY A 31 -0.58 2.11 -14.46
CA GLY A 31 0.23 1.88 -13.25
C GLY A 31 1.65 1.44 -13.59
N GLU A 32 1.85 0.69 -14.67
CA GLU A 32 3.17 0.16 -15.07
C GLU A 32 4.18 1.22 -15.53
N SER A 33 3.71 2.37 -16.01
CA SER A 33 4.56 3.39 -16.63
C SER A 33 4.63 4.70 -15.82
N ALA A 34 3.91 4.79 -14.70
CA ALA A 34 3.81 5.98 -13.87
C ALA A 34 4.26 5.80 -12.42
N HIS A 35 4.93 4.68 -12.07
CA HIS A 35 5.30 4.33 -10.69
C HIS A 35 5.95 5.45 -9.90
N GLY A 36 6.94 6.15 -10.47
CA GLY A 36 7.64 7.24 -9.78
C GLY A 36 6.70 8.40 -9.43
N PHE A 37 5.75 8.72 -10.32
CA PHE A 37 4.74 9.74 -10.05
C PHE A 37 3.71 9.26 -9.02
N LEU A 38 3.25 8.01 -9.13
CA LEU A 38 2.32 7.42 -8.17
C LEU A 38 2.92 7.35 -6.76
N ALA A 39 4.19 6.95 -6.65
CA ALA A 39 4.93 6.91 -5.39
C ALA A 39 5.10 8.33 -4.81
N SER A 40 5.40 9.34 -5.65
CA SER A 40 5.51 10.71 -5.16
C SER A 40 4.20 11.27 -4.64
N VAL A 41 3.08 11.03 -5.34
CA VAL A 41 1.76 11.50 -4.88
C VAL A 41 1.35 10.79 -3.59
N LEU A 42 1.53 9.47 -3.50
CA LEU A 42 1.19 8.71 -2.30
C LEU A 42 1.96 9.19 -1.05
N ALA A 43 3.26 9.47 -1.20
CA ALA A 43 4.14 9.84 -0.10
C ALA A 43 3.97 11.30 0.37
N ASP A 44 3.29 12.15 -0.41
CA ASP A 44 3.11 13.57 -0.09
C ASP A 44 1.80 13.76 0.71
N PRO A 45 1.87 14.17 2.00
CA PRO A 45 0.68 14.43 2.81
C PRO A 45 -0.07 15.70 2.41
N ASP A 46 0.51 16.56 1.57
CA ASP A 46 -0.16 17.76 1.05
C ASP A 46 -0.93 17.48 -0.27
N GLU A 47 -0.89 16.24 -0.78
CA GLU A 47 -1.67 15.83 -1.96
C GLU A 47 -3.09 15.38 -1.60
N HIS A 48 -3.97 15.44 -2.60
CA HIS A 48 -5.38 15.10 -2.45
C HIS A 48 -5.58 13.68 -1.90
N GLU A 49 -6.29 13.53 -0.77
CA GLU A 49 -6.53 12.25 -0.09
C GLU A 49 -6.96 11.12 -1.06
N LEU A 50 -7.99 11.35 -1.87
CA LEU A 50 -8.45 10.36 -2.84
C LEU A 50 -7.42 10.02 -3.93
N ALA A 51 -6.59 10.98 -4.36
CA ALA A 51 -5.53 10.68 -5.31
C ALA A 51 -4.46 9.78 -4.68
N ARG A 52 -4.13 10.01 -3.41
CA ARG A 52 -3.22 9.14 -2.63
C ARG A 52 -3.79 7.73 -2.49
N VAL A 53 -5.08 7.59 -2.20
CA VAL A 53 -5.80 6.30 -2.16
C VAL A 53 -5.71 5.55 -3.49
N GLU A 54 -5.95 6.24 -4.60
CA GLU A 54 -5.84 5.65 -5.94
C GLU A 54 -4.39 5.27 -6.27
N CYS A 55 -3.40 6.06 -5.83
CA CYS A 55 -1.98 5.72 -5.98
C CYS A 55 -1.61 4.45 -5.21
N ALA A 56 -2.04 4.29 -3.95
CA ALA A 56 -1.83 3.07 -3.19
C ALA A 56 -2.46 1.85 -3.88
N THR A 57 -3.66 2.02 -4.41
CA THR A 57 -4.37 0.96 -5.16
C THR A 57 -3.61 0.58 -6.43
N ALA A 58 -3.19 1.56 -7.24
CA ALA A 58 -2.44 1.34 -8.47
C ALA A 58 -1.09 0.64 -8.18
N LEU A 59 -0.36 1.09 -7.16
CA LEU A 59 0.92 0.49 -6.76
C LEU A 59 0.77 -0.93 -6.21
N ARG A 60 -0.39 -1.30 -5.63
CA ARG A 60 -0.66 -2.68 -5.25
C ARG A 60 -0.95 -3.57 -6.46
N LEU A 61 -1.80 -3.10 -7.37
CA LEU A 61 -2.27 -3.88 -8.52
C LEU A 61 -1.20 -4.04 -9.60
N TYR A 62 -0.34 -3.03 -9.77
CA TYR A 62 0.70 -2.97 -10.79
C TYR A 62 2.04 -2.62 -10.13
N PRO A 63 2.61 -3.48 -9.28
CA PRO A 63 3.87 -3.18 -8.61
C PRO A 63 5.04 -3.12 -9.63
N PRO A 64 6.01 -2.22 -9.45
CA PRO A 64 7.16 -2.14 -10.36
C PRO A 64 7.92 -3.47 -10.46
N VAL A 65 8.40 -3.80 -11.66
CA VAL A 65 9.29 -4.95 -11.89
C VAL A 65 10.73 -4.56 -11.61
N ASP A 66 11.10 -3.32 -11.91
CA ASP A 66 12.41 -2.77 -11.58
C ASP A 66 12.60 -2.68 -10.06
N GLU A 67 13.78 -3.11 -9.58
CA GLU A 67 14.06 -3.25 -8.15
C GLU A 67 14.13 -1.89 -7.44
N GLU A 68 14.71 -0.88 -8.10
CA GLU A 68 14.83 0.46 -7.51
C GLU A 68 13.45 1.12 -7.43
N ALA A 69 12.68 1.10 -8.52
CA ALA A 69 11.31 1.61 -8.51
C ALA A 69 10.42 0.85 -7.51
N ARG A 70 10.60 -0.47 -7.38
CA ARG A 70 9.87 -1.30 -6.41
C ARG A 70 10.22 -0.90 -4.97
N ARG A 71 11.49 -0.63 -4.68
CA ARG A 71 11.93 -0.13 -3.36
C ARG A 71 11.28 1.22 -3.07
N GLU A 72 11.32 2.15 -4.01
CA GLU A 72 10.72 3.49 -3.86
C GLU A 72 9.21 3.43 -3.64
N ALA A 73 8.50 2.60 -4.41
CA ALA A 73 7.07 2.37 -4.21
C ALA A 73 6.77 1.78 -2.82
N GLY A 74 7.58 0.81 -2.35
CA GLY A 74 7.45 0.26 -1.01
C GLY A 74 7.70 1.29 0.09
N GLU A 75 8.66 2.20 -0.10
CA GLU A 75 8.93 3.31 0.83
C GLU A 75 7.75 4.30 0.87
N ALA A 76 7.16 4.64 -0.28
CA ALA A 76 5.98 5.49 -0.36
C ALA A 76 4.76 4.88 0.35
N VAL A 77 4.52 3.57 0.16
CA VAL A 77 3.45 2.84 0.87
C VAL A 77 3.67 2.87 2.38
N VAL A 78 4.92 2.68 2.84
CA VAL A 78 5.25 2.77 4.28
C VAL A 78 5.05 4.19 4.82
N ALA A 79 5.41 5.22 4.06
CA ALA A 79 5.22 6.61 4.45
C ALA A 79 3.73 6.93 4.63
N ALA A 80 2.89 6.56 3.66
CA ALA A 80 1.44 6.78 3.70
C ALA A 80 0.75 6.03 4.86
N LEU A 81 1.23 4.84 5.23
CA LEU A 81 0.69 4.12 6.39
C LEU A 81 1.00 4.82 7.73
N SER A 82 2.06 5.63 7.77
CA SER A 82 2.47 6.38 8.96
C SER A 82 1.75 7.73 9.11
N ASP A 83 0.87 8.07 8.17
CA ASP A 83 0.16 9.35 8.13
C ASP A 83 -1.13 9.33 8.96
N HIS A 84 -1.02 9.68 10.24
CA HIS A 84 -2.09 9.56 11.21
C HIS A 84 -3.27 10.51 11.03
N ASP A 85 -3.20 11.46 10.09
CA ASP A 85 -4.29 12.41 9.85
C ASP A 85 -5.30 11.91 8.81
N GLU A 86 -4.96 10.89 8.01
CA GLU A 86 -5.79 10.37 6.92
C GLU A 86 -6.04 8.85 7.02
N ASP A 87 -7.06 8.46 7.79
CA ASP A 87 -7.42 7.05 8.03
C ASP A 87 -7.62 6.26 6.73
N LEU A 88 -8.24 6.85 5.71
CA LEU A 88 -8.51 6.15 4.45
C LEU A 88 -7.23 5.84 3.68
N VAL A 89 -6.28 6.78 3.63
CA VAL A 89 -4.97 6.58 3.00
C VAL A 89 -4.19 5.51 3.76
N ARG A 90 -4.17 5.56 5.10
CA ARG A 90 -3.51 4.53 5.91
C ARG A 90 -4.06 3.13 5.66
N GLN A 91 -5.38 3.00 5.62
CA GLN A 91 -6.03 1.71 5.35
C GLN A 91 -5.64 1.14 3.97
N HIS A 92 -5.59 1.98 2.92
CA HIS A 92 -5.19 1.54 1.59
C HIS A 92 -3.69 1.27 1.49
N ALA A 93 -2.86 2.06 2.17
CA ALA A 93 -1.43 1.82 2.28
C ALA A 93 -1.16 0.45 2.95
N ALA A 94 -1.85 0.12 4.04
CA ALA A 94 -1.75 -1.19 4.69
C ALA A 94 -2.10 -2.35 3.73
N MET A 95 -3.16 -2.19 2.94
CA MET A 95 -3.56 -3.17 1.92
C MET A 95 -2.49 -3.31 0.82
N ALA A 96 -1.79 -2.23 0.49
CA ALA A 96 -0.80 -2.18 -0.57
C ALA A 96 0.58 -2.77 -0.21
N LEU A 97 0.81 -3.18 1.04
CA LEU A 97 2.11 -3.70 1.49
C LEU A 97 2.51 -5.05 0.84
N GLY A 98 1.54 -5.86 0.40
CA GLY A 98 1.73 -7.26 0.03
C GLY A 98 2.81 -7.50 -1.03
N PRO A 99 2.74 -6.84 -2.21
CA PRO A 99 3.75 -6.98 -3.25
C PRO A 99 5.17 -6.58 -2.81
N TYR A 100 5.31 -5.79 -1.75
CA TYR A 100 6.58 -5.26 -1.27
C TYR A 100 7.09 -5.98 -0.01
N ALA A 101 6.36 -6.99 0.48
CA ALA A 101 6.55 -7.60 1.80
C ALA A 101 7.85 -8.41 1.97
N ASP A 102 8.60 -8.68 0.90
CA ASP A 102 9.94 -9.28 0.98
C ASP A 102 11.02 -8.24 1.29
N HIS A 103 10.71 -6.94 1.15
CA HIS A 103 11.61 -5.87 1.58
C HIS A 103 11.60 -5.76 3.12
N PRO A 104 12.75 -5.77 3.82
CA PRO A 104 12.80 -5.86 5.28
C PRO A 104 12.06 -4.74 6.03
N VAL A 105 12.08 -3.52 5.49
CA VAL A 105 11.37 -2.37 6.09
C VAL A 105 9.86 -2.57 5.98
N VAL A 106 9.38 -2.98 4.80
CA VAL A 106 7.96 -3.21 4.55
C VAL A 106 7.45 -4.37 5.40
N HIS A 107 8.21 -5.47 5.47
CA HIS A 107 7.89 -6.60 6.34
C HIS A 107 7.70 -6.17 7.80
N ARG A 108 8.65 -5.37 8.34
CA ARG A 108 8.58 -4.89 9.72
C ARG A 108 7.35 -4.02 9.97
N VAL A 109 7.02 -3.13 9.04
CA VAL A 109 5.87 -2.22 9.14
C VAL A 109 4.57 -3.01 9.05
N MET A 110 4.46 -3.94 8.09
CA MET A 110 3.32 -4.87 7.98
C MET A 110 3.11 -5.65 9.27
N ALA A 111 4.19 -6.19 9.85
CA ALA A 111 4.14 -6.94 11.10
C ALA A 111 3.74 -6.07 12.30
N ALA A 112 4.18 -4.80 12.36
CA ALA A 112 3.77 -3.87 13.40
C ALA A 112 2.28 -3.53 13.28
N ALA A 113 1.81 -3.22 12.07
CA ALA A 113 0.41 -2.94 11.80
C ALA A 113 -0.51 -4.10 12.21
N MET A 114 -0.16 -5.34 11.86
CA MET A 114 -0.93 -6.51 12.27
C MET A 114 -1.00 -6.69 13.79
N ARG A 115 0.11 -6.43 14.50
CA ARG A 115 0.20 -6.67 15.95
C ARG A 115 -0.53 -5.64 16.79
N SER A 116 -0.47 -4.36 16.43
CA SER A 116 -0.80 -3.30 17.39
C SER A 116 -1.26 -2.00 16.78
N ASP A 117 -1.70 -1.97 15.51
CA ASP A 117 -2.34 -0.75 15.00
C ASP A 117 -3.66 -0.48 15.74
N ASP A 118 -3.92 0.78 16.10
CA ASP A 118 -5.14 1.17 16.81
C ASP A 118 -6.38 1.11 15.90
N ASP A 119 -6.19 1.22 14.57
CA ASP A 119 -7.27 1.05 13.60
C ASP A 119 -7.39 -0.42 13.17
N VAL A 120 -8.52 -1.04 13.55
CA VAL A 120 -8.85 -2.43 13.20
C VAL A 120 -8.84 -2.68 11.69
N ASN A 121 -9.21 -1.70 10.86
CA ASN A 121 -9.17 -1.85 9.40
C ASN A 121 -7.73 -1.91 8.90
N VAL A 122 -6.82 -1.12 9.47
CA VAL A 122 -5.38 -1.19 9.16
C VAL A 122 -4.83 -2.56 9.53
N ARG A 123 -5.21 -3.11 10.70
CA ARG A 123 -4.81 -4.47 11.11
C ARG A 123 -5.26 -5.54 10.12
N HIS A 124 -6.54 -5.52 9.72
CA HIS A 124 -7.09 -6.48 8.74
C HIS A 124 -6.47 -6.31 7.36
N ASN A 125 -6.23 -5.08 6.91
CA ASN A 125 -5.63 -4.82 5.61
C ASN A 125 -4.17 -5.27 5.57
N ALA A 126 -3.39 -5.04 6.63
CA ALA A 126 -2.03 -5.55 6.74
C ALA A 126 -2.01 -7.09 6.79
N ALA A 127 -2.98 -7.72 7.47
CA ALA A 127 -3.14 -9.17 7.46
C ALA A 127 -3.49 -9.70 6.05
N ALA A 128 -4.38 -9.02 5.33
CA ALA A 128 -4.70 -9.35 3.94
C ALA A 128 -3.48 -9.22 3.02
N ALA A 129 -2.69 -8.16 3.17
CA ALA A 129 -1.43 -7.96 2.46
C ALA A 129 -0.42 -9.08 2.76
N CYS A 130 -0.32 -9.53 4.02
CA CYS A 130 0.53 -10.65 4.42
C CYS A 130 0.08 -11.97 3.76
N ALA A 131 -1.24 -12.21 3.67
CA ALA A 131 -1.79 -13.36 2.96
C ALA A 131 -1.52 -13.30 1.45
N GLU A 132 -1.63 -12.11 0.84
CA GLU A 132 -1.32 -11.86 -0.57
C GLU A 132 0.16 -12.14 -0.90
N ALA A 133 1.07 -11.74 0.00
CA ALA A 133 2.51 -12.03 -0.12
C ALA A 133 2.86 -13.53 0.01
N GLY A 134 1.93 -14.36 0.48
CA GLY A 134 2.10 -15.80 0.64
C GLY A 134 3.07 -16.19 1.77
N PRO A 135 3.31 -17.50 1.96
CA PRO A 135 4.14 -17.97 3.07
C PRO A 135 5.64 -17.72 2.85
N SER A 136 6.31 -17.33 3.93
CA SER A 136 7.77 -17.44 4.13
C SER A 136 8.02 -17.90 5.56
N GLU A 137 9.24 -18.30 5.93
CA GLU A 137 9.53 -18.70 7.32
C GLU A 137 9.18 -17.56 8.29
N GLU A 138 9.54 -16.32 7.95
CA GLU A 138 9.27 -15.13 8.76
C GLU A 138 7.77 -14.82 8.84
N ARG A 139 7.05 -14.87 7.72
CA ARG A 139 5.60 -14.63 7.69
C ARG A 139 4.82 -15.72 8.42
N THR A 140 5.21 -16.98 8.27
CA THR A 140 4.57 -18.09 8.99
C THR A 140 4.78 -17.96 10.50
N ARG A 141 5.98 -17.56 10.95
CA ARG A 141 6.23 -17.25 12.37
C ARG A 141 5.34 -16.09 12.84
N LEU A 142 5.31 -14.99 12.10
CA LEU A 142 4.45 -13.83 12.41
C LEU A 142 2.97 -14.22 12.54
N VAL A 143 2.43 -14.98 11.58
CA VAL A 143 1.02 -15.42 11.64
C VAL A 143 0.78 -16.36 12.82
N SER A 144 1.75 -17.21 13.17
CA SER A 144 1.66 -18.09 14.33
C SER A 144 1.62 -17.34 15.66
N GLU A 145 2.36 -16.23 15.77
CA GLU A 145 2.31 -15.34 16.95
C GLU A 145 0.91 -14.76 17.19
N LEU A 146 0.13 -14.59 16.14
CA LEU A 146 -1.21 -13.98 16.21
C LEU A 146 -2.32 -14.98 16.56
N LEU A 147 -2.04 -16.27 16.76
CA LEU A 147 -3.09 -17.27 17.07
C LEU A 147 -3.93 -16.95 18.32
N ALA A 148 -3.33 -16.28 19.31
CA ALA A 148 -3.99 -15.84 20.53
C ALA A 148 -4.45 -14.37 20.49
N ASP A 149 -4.30 -13.70 19.34
CA ASP A 149 -4.76 -12.33 19.17
C ASP A 149 -6.30 -12.28 19.07
N ASP A 150 -6.90 -11.35 19.82
CA ASP A 150 -8.37 -11.24 19.88
C ASP A 150 -9.00 -10.85 18.54
N GLU A 151 -8.28 -10.10 17.70
CA GLU A 151 -8.78 -9.60 16.42
C GLU A 151 -8.40 -10.55 15.28
N LEU A 152 -7.11 -10.88 15.17
CA LEU A 152 -6.55 -11.62 14.06
C LEU A 152 -6.39 -13.12 14.32
N GLY A 153 -6.67 -13.64 15.52
CA GLY A 153 -6.41 -15.06 15.84
C GLY A 153 -7.22 -16.04 15.00
N SER A 154 -8.49 -15.74 14.74
CA SER A 154 -9.32 -16.55 13.85
C SER A 154 -8.88 -16.45 12.38
N TRP A 155 -8.32 -15.32 11.96
CA TRP A 155 -7.72 -15.17 10.63
C TRP A 155 -6.40 -15.96 10.55
N ALA A 156 -5.55 -15.85 11.56
CA ALA A 156 -4.25 -16.51 11.64
C ALA A 156 -4.36 -18.03 11.55
N ALA A 157 -5.30 -18.63 12.29
CA ALA A 157 -5.56 -20.07 12.22
C ALA A 157 -5.91 -20.53 10.79
N ARG A 158 -6.82 -19.82 10.12
CA ARG A 158 -7.23 -20.14 8.73
C ARG A 158 -6.12 -19.93 7.72
N THR A 159 -5.29 -18.91 7.91
CA THR A 159 -4.15 -18.64 7.03
C THR A 159 -3.09 -19.73 7.17
N LEU A 160 -2.75 -20.15 8.39
CA LEU A 160 -1.79 -21.24 8.62
C LEU A 160 -2.29 -22.58 8.05
N GLU A 161 -3.59 -22.88 8.14
CA GLU A 161 -4.18 -24.05 7.49
C GLU A 161 -4.01 -24.04 5.97
N ARG A 162 -4.05 -22.86 5.33
CA ARG A 162 -3.84 -22.70 3.87
C ARG A 162 -2.37 -22.75 3.47
N TRP A 163 -1.46 -22.46 4.39
CA TRP A 163 -0.02 -22.42 4.16
C TRP A 163 0.69 -23.75 4.47
N ALA A 164 -0.03 -24.72 5.06
CA ALA A 164 0.44 -26.06 5.36
C ALA A 164 0.43 -26.97 4.12
#